data_AF-A0A4U9W6I5-F1
#
_entry.id   AF-A0A4U9W6I5-F1
#
_cell.length_a   1.000
_cell.length_b   1.000
_cell.length_c   1.000
_cell.angle_alpha   90.00
_cell.angle_beta   90.00
_cell.angle_gamma   90.00
#
_symmetry.space_group_name_H-M   'P 1'
#
loop_
_entity.id
_entity.type
_entity.pdbx_description
1 polymer ?
#
loop_
_entity_poly.entity_id
_entity_poly.type
_entity_poly.pdbx_seq_one_letter_code
_entity_poly.pdbx_strand_id
1 'polypeptide(L)'
;MFWPAPFLPMSREEMDQLGWDSCDVIVISGDAYVDHPSFGMAIVGRMLEAQGFRVGIIAQPDWSNKEDFMRLGKPNLFFGVTAGNMDSMINRYTADRKLRHDDAYTAVTWVANAGSRHPGL
;
A
#
# COMPACT_ATOMS: atom_id res chain seq x y z
N MET A 1 13.17 -23.67 -16.25
CA MET A 1 11.77 -24.14 -16.28
C MET A 1 10.95 -22.99 -15.71
N PHE A 2 10.23 -22.24 -16.55
CA PHE A 2 9.47 -21.05 -16.14
C PHE A 2 8.10 -21.48 -15.64
N TRP A 3 8.05 -21.95 -14.40
CA TRP A 3 6.77 -22.09 -13.71
C TRP A 3 6.33 -20.73 -13.19
N PRO A 4 5.03 -20.41 -13.19
CA PRO A 4 4.51 -19.23 -12.51
C PRO A 4 5.00 -19.23 -11.06
N ALA A 5 5.46 -18.08 -10.59
CA ALA A 5 5.77 -17.91 -9.18
C ALA A 5 4.49 -18.13 -8.36
N PRO A 6 4.58 -18.80 -7.20
CA PRO A 6 3.43 -19.04 -6.34
C PRO A 6 2.73 -17.74 -5.92
N PHE A 7 3.46 -16.62 -5.88
CA PHE A 7 2.99 -15.28 -5.59
C PHE A 7 3.88 -14.24 -6.28
N LEU A 8 3.37 -13.02 -6.45
CA LEU A 8 4.19 -11.87 -6.83
C LEU A 8 4.79 -11.24 -5.57
N PRO A 9 6.13 -11.14 -5.43
CA PRO A 9 6.75 -10.65 -4.22
C PRO A 9 6.44 -9.18 -3.99
N MET A 10 6.15 -8.86 -2.73
CA MET A 10 5.96 -7.53 -2.18
C MET A 10 7.08 -7.10 -1.25
N SER A 11 7.94 -8.03 -0.80
CA SER A 11 9.11 -7.76 0.03
C SER A 11 10.40 -8.40 -0.53
N ARG A 12 11.54 -8.05 0.07
CA ARG A 12 12.84 -8.65 -0.29
C ARG A 12 12.97 -10.09 0.19
N GLU A 13 12.40 -10.38 1.34
CA GLU A 13 12.34 -11.72 1.91
C GLU A 13 11.52 -12.66 1.00
N GLU A 14 10.45 -12.16 0.40
CA GLU A 14 9.66 -12.87 -0.59
C GLU A 14 10.43 -13.07 -1.92
N MET A 15 11.23 -12.10 -2.35
CA MET A 15 12.14 -12.28 -3.49
C MET A 15 13.19 -13.35 -3.20
N ASP A 16 13.75 -13.38 -1.98
CA ASP A 16 14.72 -14.39 -1.56
C ASP A 16 14.09 -15.80 -1.56
N GLN A 17 12.82 -15.93 -1.13
CA GLN A 17 12.07 -17.20 -1.21
C GLN A 17 11.90 -17.69 -2.66
N LEU A 18 11.77 -16.77 -3.61
CA LEU A 18 11.70 -17.06 -5.04
C LEU A 18 13.07 -17.24 -5.70
N GLY A 19 14.16 -16.98 -4.97
CA GLY A 19 15.53 -16.99 -5.49
C GLY A 19 15.80 -15.84 -6.47
N TRP A 20 15.09 -14.71 -6.34
CA TRP A 20 15.20 -13.56 -7.23
C TRP A 20 16.11 -12.49 -6.62
N ASP A 21 17.16 -12.13 -7.35
CA ASP A 21 18.03 -10.99 -6.98
C ASP A 21 17.41 -9.62 -7.32
N SER A 22 16.50 -9.60 -8.30
CA SER A 22 15.90 -8.41 -8.89
C SER A 22 14.55 -8.74 -9.54
N CYS A 23 13.67 -7.73 -9.61
CA CYS A 23 12.49 -7.78 -10.47
C CYS A 23 12.81 -7.19 -11.84
N ASP A 24 12.18 -7.69 -12.89
CA ASP A 24 12.23 -7.07 -14.22
C ASP A 24 11.25 -5.91 -14.30
N VAL A 25 10.06 -6.07 -13.73
CA VAL A 25 9.03 -5.03 -13.60
C VAL A 25 8.58 -4.91 -12.15
N ILE A 26 8.42 -3.69 -11.66
CA ILE A 26 7.79 -3.44 -10.35
C ILE A 26 6.52 -2.63 -10.59
N VAL A 27 5.37 -3.15 -10.13
CA VAL A 27 4.10 -2.44 -10.21
C VAL A 27 3.81 -1.77 -8.87
N ILE A 28 3.70 -0.44 -8.87
CA ILE A 28 3.30 0.37 -7.74
C ILE A 28 1.80 0.61 -7.83
N SER A 29 1.07 0.26 -6.77
CA SER A 29 -0.39 0.41 -6.65
C SER A 29 -0.74 1.35 -5.50
N GLY A 30 -1.62 2.32 -5.76
CA GLY A 30 -2.24 3.16 -4.72
C GLY A 30 -3.31 2.44 -3.87
N ASP A 31 -3.68 1.22 -4.26
CA ASP A 31 -4.65 0.37 -3.57
C ASP A 31 -3.98 -0.89 -3.01
N ALA A 32 -4.66 -1.57 -2.10
CA ALA A 32 -4.22 -2.85 -1.57
C ALA A 32 -4.05 -3.88 -2.70
N TYR A 33 -3.09 -4.79 -2.51
CA TYR A 33 -2.88 -5.88 -3.43
C TYR A 33 -3.49 -7.17 -2.89
N VAL A 34 -4.35 -7.78 -3.70
CA VAL A 34 -4.81 -9.14 -3.55
C VAL A 34 -4.61 -9.81 -4.90
N ASP A 35 -3.99 -10.98 -4.91
CA ASP A 35 -3.77 -11.75 -6.13
C ASP A 35 -5.08 -12.43 -6.58
N HIS A 36 -6.00 -11.61 -7.10
CA HIS A 36 -7.33 -12.02 -7.51
C HIS A 36 -7.69 -11.37 -8.85
N PRO A 37 -8.38 -12.06 -9.78
CA PRO A 37 -8.75 -11.51 -11.08
C PRO A 37 -9.58 -10.22 -11.04
N SER A 38 -10.25 -9.94 -9.93
CA SER A 38 -10.94 -8.65 -9.76
C SER A 38 -9.98 -7.46 -9.63
N PHE A 39 -8.68 -7.70 -9.41
CA PHE A 39 -7.63 -6.71 -9.19
C PHE A 39 -6.83 -6.49 -10.48
N GLY A 40 -6.96 -5.30 -11.08
CA GLY A 40 -6.36 -5.00 -12.38
C GLY A 40 -4.83 -5.09 -12.37
N MET A 41 -4.18 -4.65 -11.28
CA MET A 41 -2.75 -4.81 -11.08
C MET A 41 -2.32 -6.28 -10.96
N ALA A 42 -3.17 -7.15 -10.39
CA ALA A 42 -2.90 -8.58 -10.32
C ALA A 42 -2.96 -9.22 -11.71
N ILE A 43 -3.96 -8.86 -12.53
CA ILE A 43 -4.02 -9.29 -13.94
C ILE A 43 -2.78 -8.84 -14.71
N VAL A 44 -2.39 -7.57 -14.59
CA VAL A 44 -1.21 -7.03 -15.28
C VAL A 44 0.05 -7.77 -14.83
N GLY A 45 0.23 -7.97 -13.52
CA GLY A 45 1.39 -8.67 -12.98
C GLY A 45 1.47 -10.12 -13.45
N ARG A 46 0.36 -10.86 -13.38
CA ARG A 46 0.27 -12.25 -13.85
C ARG A 46 0.41 -12.39 -15.36
N MET A 47 -0.07 -11.41 -16.13
CA MET A 47 0.12 -11.40 -17.58
C MET A 47 1.61 -11.23 -17.95
N LEU A 48 2.29 -10.28 -17.31
CA LEU A 48 3.74 -10.07 -17.52
C LEU A 48 4.55 -11.28 -17.06
N GLU A 49 4.21 -11.87 -15.91
CA GLU A 49 4.82 -13.11 -15.44
C GLU A 49 4.62 -14.26 -16.43
N ALA A 50 3.43 -14.40 -17.02
CA ALA A 50 3.17 -15.41 -18.04
C ALA A 50 4.02 -15.23 -19.32
N GLN A 51 4.58 -14.03 -19.53
CA GLN A 51 5.57 -13.77 -20.59
C GLN A 51 7.03 -14.06 -20.16
N GLY A 52 7.24 -14.50 -18.92
CA GLY A 52 8.55 -14.86 -18.37
C GLY A 52 9.25 -13.76 -17.60
N PHE A 53 8.59 -12.63 -17.30
CA PHE A 53 9.17 -11.55 -16.50
C PHE A 53 9.03 -11.81 -15.00
N ARG A 54 10.04 -11.43 -14.22
CA ARG A 54 9.96 -11.36 -12.75
C ARG A 54 9.24 -10.09 -12.35
N VAL A 55 8.05 -10.21 -11.76
CA VAL A 55 7.21 -9.05 -11.43
C VAL A 55 7.02 -8.93 -9.93
N GLY A 56 7.34 -7.78 -9.36
CA GLY A 56 7.07 -7.45 -7.96
C GLY A 56 5.97 -6.40 -7.81
N ILE A 57 5.32 -6.35 -6.64
CA ILE A 57 4.24 -5.41 -6.32
C ILE A 57 4.61 -4.53 -5.11
N ILE A 58 4.46 -3.22 -5.26
CA ILE A 58 4.50 -2.26 -4.14
C ILE A 58 3.09 -1.71 -3.96
N ALA A 59 2.34 -2.23 -2.99
CA ALA A 59 0.99 -1.78 -2.69
C ALA A 59 1.01 -0.74 -1.55
N GLN A 60 0.26 0.34 -1.74
CA GLN A 60 0.07 1.44 -0.78
C GLN A 60 1.37 1.93 -0.11
N PRO A 61 2.41 2.30 -0.88
CA PRO A 61 3.60 2.88 -0.28
C PRO A 61 3.25 4.19 0.43
N ASP A 62 3.89 4.47 1.56
CA ASP A 62 3.85 5.78 2.18
C ASP A 62 4.47 6.81 1.24
N TRP A 63 3.64 7.73 0.73
CA TRP A 63 4.04 8.78 -0.21
C TRP A 63 5.06 9.77 0.37
N SER A 64 5.15 9.85 1.70
CA SER A 64 6.14 10.70 2.39
C SER A 64 7.49 10.01 2.57
N ASN A 65 7.56 8.68 2.36
CA ASN A 65 8.75 7.87 2.53
C ASN A 65 9.22 7.27 1.20
N LYS A 66 10.33 7.79 0.67
CA LYS A 66 10.94 7.24 -0.55
C LYS A 66 11.35 5.76 -0.42
N GLU A 67 11.68 5.28 0.79
CA GLU A 67 12.17 3.92 0.99
C GLU A 67 11.09 2.88 0.68
N ASP A 68 9.81 3.21 0.90
CA ASP A 68 8.68 2.34 0.56
C ASP A 68 8.62 2.06 -0.95
N PHE A 69 8.92 3.06 -1.78
CA PHE A 69 8.99 2.91 -3.24
C PHE A 69 10.24 2.14 -3.70
N MET A 70 11.26 2.05 -2.85
CA MET A 70 12.53 1.37 -3.15
C MET A 70 12.65 -0.01 -2.48
N ARG A 71 11.61 -0.45 -1.77
CA ARG A 71 11.62 -1.69 -0.96
C ARG A 71 11.85 -2.97 -1.75
N LEU A 72 11.69 -2.95 -3.08
CA LEU A 72 12.02 -4.06 -4.01
C LEU A 72 13.24 -3.78 -4.90
N GLY A 73 13.82 -2.58 -4.80
CA GLY A 73 15.03 -2.18 -5.51
C GLY A 73 14.76 -1.64 -6.90
N LYS A 74 15.83 -1.52 -7.68
CA LYS A 74 15.75 -1.07 -9.07
C LYS A 74 15.28 -2.22 -9.96
N PRO A 75 14.22 -2.03 -10.77
CA PRO A 75 13.79 -3.03 -11.74
C PRO A 75 14.76 -3.06 -12.93
N ASN A 76 14.88 -4.21 -13.59
CA ASN A 76 15.72 -4.33 -14.79
C ASN A 76 15.13 -3.60 -16.00
N LEU A 77 13.81 -3.46 -16.06
CA LEU A 77 13.11 -2.81 -17.18
C LEU A 77 12.45 -1.50 -16.75
N PHE A 78 11.39 -1.55 -15.93
CA PHE A 78 10.65 -0.34 -15.56
C PHE A 78 9.79 -0.48 -14.30
N PHE A 79 9.31 0.66 -13.81
CA PHE A 79 8.22 0.76 -12.84
C PHE A 79 6.90 1.04 -13.55
N GLY A 80 5.86 0.24 -13.27
CA GLY A 80 4.48 0.53 -13.66
C GLY A 80 3.74 1.16 -12.49
N VAL A 81 2.95 2.21 -12.72
CA VAL A 81 2.20 2.89 -11.64
C VAL A 81 0.72 2.86 -11.95
N THR A 82 -0.10 2.47 -10.98
CA THR A 82 -1.56 2.45 -11.08
C THR A 82 -2.21 2.96 -9.80
N ALA A 83 -3.36 3.62 -9.92
CA ALA A 83 -4.17 4.01 -8.76
C ALA A 83 -4.85 2.79 -8.08
N GLY A 84 -4.88 1.64 -8.75
CA GLY A 84 -5.52 0.42 -8.27
C GLY A 84 -6.95 0.27 -8.78
N ASN A 85 -7.76 -0.51 -8.06
CA ASN A 85 -9.11 -0.86 -8.48
C ASN A 85 -10.15 0.20 -8.15
N MET A 86 -9.92 0.96 -7.09
CA MET A 86 -10.80 2.05 -6.72
C MET A 86 -10.38 3.33 -7.45
N ASP A 87 -11.36 3.94 -8.11
CA ASP A 87 -11.19 5.29 -8.60
C ASP A 87 -10.95 6.25 -7.42
N SER A 88 -10.04 7.21 -7.60
CA SER A 88 -9.68 8.21 -6.58
C SER A 88 -10.88 9.03 -6.06
N MET A 89 -12.01 9.05 -6.78
CA MET A 89 -13.28 9.65 -6.35
C MET A 89 -13.96 8.84 -5.24
N ILE A 90 -13.79 7.51 -5.18
CA ILE A 90 -14.42 6.67 -4.15
C ILE A 90 -13.66 6.78 -2.82
N ASN A 91 -12.34 7.00 -2.85
CA ASN A 91 -11.52 7.14 -1.63
C ASN A 91 -11.63 8.55 -0.98
N ARG A 92 -12.26 9.52 -1.65
CA ARG A 92 -12.45 10.89 -1.16
C ARG A 92 -13.92 11.27 -0.91
N TYR A 93 -14.86 10.39 -1.20
CA TYR A 93 -16.29 10.63 -1.03
C TYR A 93 -16.99 9.40 -0.43
N THR A 94 -17.42 9.49 0.82
CA THR A 94 -18.66 8.79 1.19
C THR A 94 -19.78 9.30 0.28
N ALA A 95 -20.83 8.51 0.06
CA ALA A 95 -21.90 8.76 -0.91
C ALA A 95 -22.57 10.16 -0.87
N ASP A 96 -22.27 10.98 0.15
CA ASP A 96 -22.82 12.32 0.39
C ASP A 96 -21.87 13.51 0.10
N ARG A 97 -20.77 13.33 -0.65
CA ARG A 97 -20.01 14.46 -1.25
C ARG A 97 -19.50 15.55 -0.26
N LYS A 98 -19.23 15.24 1.01
CA LYS A 98 -18.67 16.21 1.97
C LYS A 98 -17.15 16.06 2.15
N LEU A 99 -16.42 17.16 1.93
CA LEU A 99 -15.03 17.35 2.37
C LEU A 99 -14.98 17.32 3.91
N ARG A 100 -14.16 16.46 4.52
CA ARG A 100 -13.82 16.57 5.95
C ARG A 100 -12.76 17.66 6.13
N HIS A 101 -13.18 18.78 6.69
CA HIS A 101 -12.32 19.76 7.35
C HIS A 101 -12.58 19.64 8.85
N ASP A 102 -11.50 19.39 9.61
CA ASP A 102 -11.39 19.20 11.06
C ASP A 102 -12.15 18.04 11.73
N ASP A 103 -11.43 17.26 12.54
CA ASP A 103 -11.64 17.36 13.99
C ASP A 103 -10.53 16.70 14.83
N ALA A 104 -10.33 17.34 15.98
CA ALA A 104 -9.29 17.20 16.96
C ALA A 104 -9.18 15.83 17.65
N TYR A 105 -7.99 15.24 17.66
CA TYR A 105 -7.52 14.38 18.76
C TYR A 105 -6.01 14.56 18.98
N THR A 106 -5.63 15.77 19.39
CA THR A 106 -4.41 15.97 20.18
C THR A 106 -4.71 15.44 21.58
N ALA A 107 -4.17 14.29 21.94
CA ALA A 107 -4.24 13.81 23.32
C ALA A 107 -3.31 14.67 24.19
N VAL A 108 -3.84 15.74 24.79
CA VAL A 108 -3.16 16.47 25.87
C VAL A 108 -3.56 15.81 27.19
N THR A 109 -2.60 15.13 27.80
CA THR A 109 -2.75 14.43 29.07
C THR A 109 -2.96 15.42 30.23
N TRP A 110 -4.02 15.12 30.99
CA TRP A 110 -4.55 15.73 32.19
C TRP A 110 -3.54 16.20 33.25
N VAL A 111 -3.47 17.51 33.53
CA VAL A 111 -3.08 18.05 34.85
C VAL A 111 -3.88 19.33 35.16
N ALA A 112 -4.45 19.35 36.37
CA ALA A 112 -4.94 20.48 37.17
C ALA A 112 -6.25 21.20 36.75
N ASN A 113 -7.35 20.82 37.41
CA ASN A 113 -8.19 21.75 38.19
C ASN A 113 -9.30 20.98 38.94
N ALA A 114 -8.94 20.30 40.03
CA ALA A 114 -9.91 19.86 41.04
C ALA A 114 -9.95 20.91 42.15
N GLY A 115 -10.74 21.96 41.92
CA GLY A 115 -11.05 22.96 42.93
C GLY A 115 -12.53 23.28 42.85
N SER A 116 -13.34 22.67 43.72
CA SER A 116 -14.44 23.36 44.44
C SER A 116 -15.31 22.40 45.28
N ARG A 117 -15.51 22.83 46.53
CA ARG A 117 -16.69 22.62 47.43
C ARG A 117 -16.68 21.48 48.46
N HIS A 118 -16.39 21.87 49.70
CA HIS A 118 -17.00 21.38 50.94
C HIS A 118 -18.54 21.37 50.86
N PRO A 119 -19.22 20.41 51.54
CA PRO A 119 -19.86 20.77 52.82
C PRO A 119 -19.90 19.63 53.88
N GLY A 120 -19.92 20.03 55.16
CA GLY A 120 -20.79 19.43 56.18
C GLY A 120 -20.26 18.31 57.08
N LEU A 121 -20.14 18.67 58.38
CA LEU A 121 -19.94 17.88 59.61
C LEU A 121 -18.51 17.45 59.96
#